data_AF-A0A7X7T9E6-F1
#
_entry.id   AF-A0A7X7T9E6-F1
#
_cell.length_a   1.000
_cell.length_b   1.000
_cell.length_c   1.000
_cell.angle_alpha   90.00
_cell.angle_beta   90.00
_cell.angle_gamma   90.00
#
_symmetry.space_group_name_H-M   'P 1'
#
loop_
_entity.id
_entity.type
_entity.pdbx_description
1 polymer ?
#
loop_
_entity_poly.entity_id
_entity_poly.type
_entity_poly.pdbx_seq_one_letter_code
_entity_poly.pdbx_strand_id
1 'polypeptide(L)'
;MDERLTQLLQDADRAFSQPEVADTAVLIGRIRYRVHRRRVRRTVFGLSAAAMIAIIATMAITIRIEQRRINRLQSQIADLTEKTDATVAFVQRVLEEHEGQQRLARSNQRLASTPDPIREIQARVDQTAFSMLYQADMLYKQLNLTDSAIEAYNRVIEMFPDNRWAETARQRIKEIEEQPKTKVKGDVS
;
A
#
# COMPACT_ATOMS: atom_id res chain seq x y z
N MET A 1 105.04 -11.44 -96.59
CA MET A 1 105.01 -12.11 -95.26
C MET A 1 103.55 -12.06 -94.82
N ASP A 2 102.77 -12.95 -95.42
CA ASP A 2 101.32 -12.82 -95.67
C ASP A 2 100.54 -14.04 -95.13
N GLU A 3 101.01 -14.64 -94.04
CA GLU A 3 100.35 -15.81 -93.41
C GLU A 3 99.44 -15.42 -92.23
N ARG A 4 99.69 -14.26 -91.60
CA ARG A 4 98.84 -13.76 -90.50
C ARG A 4 97.51 -13.18 -90.98
N LEU A 5 97.48 -12.59 -92.18
CA LEU A 5 96.28 -11.97 -92.75
C LEU A 5 95.29 -13.04 -93.25
N THR A 6 95.79 -14.14 -93.79
CA THR A 6 94.99 -15.30 -94.21
C THR A 6 94.41 -16.06 -93.01
N GLN A 7 95.14 -16.21 -91.91
CA GLN A 7 94.59 -16.80 -90.69
C GLN A 7 93.50 -15.94 -90.03
N LEU A 8 93.65 -14.61 -90.01
CA LEU A 8 92.63 -13.70 -89.45
C LEU A 8 91.35 -13.66 -90.28
N LEU A 9 91.44 -13.78 -91.60
CA LEU A 9 90.26 -13.90 -92.48
C LEU A 9 89.56 -15.26 -92.31
N GLN A 10 90.31 -16.34 -92.10
CA GLN A 10 89.75 -17.68 -91.95
C GLN A 10 89.10 -17.92 -90.58
N ASP A 11 89.56 -17.25 -89.52
CA ASP A 11 88.92 -17.25 -88.20
C ASP A 11 87.70 -16.30 -88.12
N ALA A 12 87.70 -15.20 -88.89
CA ALA A 12 86.54 -14.31 -89.00
C ALA A 12 85.38 -14.95 -89.78
N ASP A 13 85.67 -15.76 -90.81
CA ASP A 13 84.65 -16.42 -91.63
C ASP A 13 83.99 -17.63 -90.92
N ARG A 14 84.69 -18.24 -89.94
CA ARG A 14 84.12 -19.26 -89.06
C ARG A 14 83.19 -18.70 -87.98
N ALA A 15 83.31 -17.43 -87.61
CA ALA A 15 82.43 -16.78 -86.64
C ALA A 15 81.06 -16.36 -87.22
N PHE A 16 80.88 -16.44 -88.54
CA PHE A 16 79.69 -15.93 -89.25
C PHE A 16 78.84 -16.99 -89.96
N SER A 17 78.92 -18.27 -89.54
CA SER A 17 78.04 -19.32 -90.05
C SER A 17 76.81 -19.55 -89.16
N GLN A 18 75.74 -18.85 -89.56
CA GLN A 18 74.31 -19.15 -89.39
C GLN A 18 73.58 -18.69 -88.10
N PRO A 19 72.45 -17.96 -88.26
CA PRO A 19 71.59 -17.52 -87.18
C PRO A 19 70.63 -18.64 -86.76
N GLU A 20 70.68 -19.02 -85.49
CA GLU A 20 69.64 -19.87 -84.90
C GLU A 20 68.37 -19.03 -84.75
N VAL A 21 67.37 -19.34 -85.58
CA VAL A 21 66.05 -18.69 -85.60
C VAL A 21 65.30 -19.06 -84.31
N ALA A 22 65.60 -18.36 -83.22
CA ALA A 22 64.92 -18.48 -81.95
C ALA A 22 63.61 -17.67 -81.96
N ASP A 23 62.60 -18.30 -82.57
CA ASP A 23 61.23 -18.42 -82.08
C ASP A 23 60.59 -17.19 -81.38
N THR A 24 60.23 -16.20 -82.20
CA THR A 24 59.43 -15.02 -81.82
C THR A 24 58.04 -15.37 -81.27
N ALA A 25 57.58 -16.61 -81.41
CA ALA A 25 56.33 -17.10 -80.82
C ALA A 25 56.42 -17.27 -79.30
N VAL A 26 57.60 -17.56 -78.75
CA VAL A 26 57.82 -17.81 -77.32
C VAL A 26 57.82 -16.51 -76.50
N LEU A 27 58.20 -15.37 -77.10
CA LEU A 27 58.14 -14.06 -76.43
C LEU A 27 56.72 -13.49 -76.39
N ILE A 28 55.90 -13.75 -77.42
CA ILE A 28 54.52 -13.25 -77.52
C ILE A 28 53.57 -14.04 -76.60
N GLY A 29 53.87 -15.31 -76.30
CA GLY A 29 53.12 -16.14 -75.36
C GLY A 29 53.19 -15.66 -73.90
N ARG A 30 54.30 -15.05 -73.47
CA ARG A 30 54.50 -14.64 -72.07
C ARG A 30 53.81 -13.33 -71.67
N ILE A 31 53.38 -12.51 -72.64
CA ILE A 31 52.74 -11.20 -72.37
C ILE A 31 51.21 -11.32 -72.25
N ARG A 32 50.56 -12.32 -72.87
CA ARG A 32 49.09 -12.50 -72.79
C ARG A 32 48.56 -13.04 -71.46
N TYR A 33 49.36 -13.76 -70.66
CA TYR A 33 48.89 -14.35 -69.40
C TYR A 33 48.74 -13.33 -68.25
N ARG A 34 49.37 -12.15 -68.34
CA ARG A 34 49.45 -11.21 -67.22
C ARG A 34 48.30 -10.19 -67.15
N VAL A 35 47.51 -10.05 -68.23
CA VAL A 35 46.43 -9.04 -68.30
C VAL A 35 45.05 -9.63 -67.93
N HIS A 36 44.79 -10.92 -68.18
CA HIS A 36 43.49 -11.53 -67.89
C HIS A 36 43.24 -11.80 -66.39
N ARG A 37 44.29 -11.96 -65.58
CA ARG A 37 44.15 -12.23 -64.13
C ARG A 37 43.70 -11.01 -63.31
N ARG A 38 43.72 -9.80 -63.88
CA ARG A 38 43.30 -8.57 -63.17
C ARG A 38 41.80 -8.22 -63.33
N ARG A 39 41.08 -8.79 -64.30
CA ARG A 39 39.63 -8.51 -64.47
C ARG A 39 38.70 -9.46 -63.69
N VAL A 40 39.11 -10.69 -63.42
CA VAL A 40 38.25 -11.67 -62.71
C VAL A 40 38.20 -11.45 -61.18
N ARG A 41 39.17 -10.72 -60.60
CA ARG A 41 39.17 -10.42 -59.16
C ARG A 41 38.22 -9.30 -58.74
N ARG A 42 37.56 -8.59 -59.66
CA ARG A 42 36.64 -7.49 -59.31
C ARG A 42 35.16 -7.87 -59.27
N THR A 43 34.77 -9.02 -59.82
CA THR A 43 33.36 -9.40 -59.90
C THR A 43 32.92 -10.42 -58.85
N VAL A 44 33.83 -11.15 -58.22
CA VAL A 44 33.47 -12.17 -57.20
C VAL A 44 33.38 -11.59 -55.77
N PHE A 45 34.05 -10.46 -55.48
CA PHE A 45 33.98 -9.80 -54.17
C PHE A 45 32.75 -8.88 -53.97
N GLY A 46 31.97 -8.59 -55.02
CA GLY A 46 30.81 -7.71 -54.93
C GLY A 46 29.54 -8.38 -54.37
N LEU A 47 29.38 -9.70 -54.58
CA LEU A 47 28.15 -10.42 -54.21
C LEU A 47 28.12 -10.85 -52.73
N SER A 48 29.26 -11.13 -52.10
CA SER A 48 29.32 -11.46 -50.67
C SER A 48 29.04 -10.26 -49.76
N ALA A 49 29.47 -9.06 -50.17
CA ALA A 49 29.21 -7.82 -49.44
C ALA A 49 27.72 -7.47 -49.42
N ALA A 50 27.03 -7.61 -50.56
CA ALA A 50 25.59 -7.33 -50.65
C ALA A 50 24.74 -8.29 -49.79
N ALA A 51 25.08 -9.58 -49.76
CA ALA A 51 24.40 -10.56 -48.91
C ALA A 51 24.60 -10.28 -47.40
N MET A 52 25.81 -9.89 -46.99
CA MET A 52 26.09 -9.48 -45.61
C MET A 52 25.31 -8.22 -45.20
N ILE A 53 25.20 -7.23 -46.09
CA ILE A 53 24.40 -6.02 -45.84
C ILE A 53 22.92 -6.38 -45.68
N ALA A 54 22.39 -7.30 -46.50
CA ALA A 54 21.00 -7.75 -46.38
C ALA A 54 20.73 -8.48 -45.05
N ILE A 55 21.65 -9.34 -44.58
CA ILE A 55 21.55 -10.03 -43.29
C ILE A 55 21.62 -9.04 -42.12
N ILE A 56 22.53 -8.07 -42.18
CA ILE A 56 22.64 -7.02 -41.15
C ILE A 56 21.36 -6.17 -41.13
N ALA A 57 20.80 -5.84 -42.30
CA ALA A 57 19.57 -5.07 -42.40
C ALA A 57 18.36 -5.83 -41.84
N THR A 58 18.20 -7.12 -42.15
CA THR A 58 17.09 -7.93 -41.59
C THR A 58 17.22 -8.10 -40.08
N MET A 59 18.43 -8.33 -39.58
CA MET A 59 18.71 -8.42 -38.14
C MET A 59 18.46 -7.08 -37.42
N ALA A 60 18.80 -5.95 -38.03
CA ALA A 60 18.47 -4.63 -37.48
C ALA A 60 16.95 -4.36 -37.43
N ILE A 61 16.18 -4.87 -38.40
CA ILE A 61 14.73 -4.75 -38.43
C ILE A 61 14.10 -5.61 -37.32
N THR A 62 14.52 -6.86 -37.15
CA THR A 62 13.98 -7.74 -36.09
C THR A 62 14.29 -7.19 -34.70
N ILE A 63 15.52 -6.72 -34.45
CA ILE A 63 15.89 -6.06 -33.19
C ILE A 63 15.01 -4.83 -32.93
N ARG A 64 14.74 -3.99 -33.94
CA ARG A 64 13.85 -2.82 -33.79
C ARG A 64 12.41 -3.21 -33.46
N ILE A 65 11.90 -4.29 -34.05
CA ILE A 65 10.54 -4.79 -33.78
C ILE A 65 10.45 -5.29 -32.34
N GLU A 66 11.44 -6.05 -31.88
CA GLU A 66 11.50 -6.53 -30.50
C GLU A 66 11.61 -5.38 -29.50
N GLN A 67 12.43 -4.37 -29.80
CA GLN A 67 12.57 -3.19 -28.95
C GLN A 67 11.23 -2.44 -28.80
N ARG A 68 10.46 -2.31 -29.88
CA ARG A 68 9.11 -1.71 -29.83
C ARG A 68 8.16 -2.53 -28.97
N ARG A 69 8.22 -3.86 -29.04
CA ARG A 69 7.40 -4.75 -28.22
C ARG A 69 7.78 -4.65 -26.74
N ILE A 70 9.07 -4.63 -26.42
CA ILE A 70 9.58 -4.44 -25.06
C ILE A 70 9.09 -3.10 -24.49
N ASN A 71 9.24 -2.01 -25.24
CA ASN A 71 8.79 -0.69 -24.80
C ASN A 71 7.26 -0.66 -24.55
N ARG A 72 6.48 -1.32 -25.41
CA ARG A 72 5.02 -1.42 -25.23
C ARG A 72 4.65 -2.21 -23.99
N LEU A 73 5.31 -3.34 -23.75
CA LEU A 73 5.06 -4.17 -22.57
C LEU A 73 5.49 -3.45 -21.28
N GLN A 74 6.62 -2.75 -21.29
CA GLN A 74 7.05 -1.91 -20.17
C GLN A 74 6.03 -0.81 -19.85
N SER A 75 5.48 -0.15 -20.88
CA SER A 75 4.42 0.84 -20.69
C SER A 75 3.14 0.21 -20.11
N GLN A 76 2.76 -0.99 -20.53
CA GLN A 76 1.60 -1.70 -19.97
C GLN A 76 1.83 -2.13 -18.53
N ILE A 77 3.03 -2.61 -18.20
CA ILE A 77 3.40 -2.95 -16.82
C ILE A 77 3.34 -1.69 -15.96
N ALA A 78 3.91 -0.57 -16.42
CA ALA A 78 3.86 0.69 -15.69
C ALA A 78 2.42 1.17 -15.42
N ASP A 79 1.54 1.13 -16.43
CA ASP A 79 0.12 1.48 -16.28
C ASP A 79 -0.62 0.52 -15.33
N LEU A 80 -0.34 -0.78 -15.41
CA LEU A 80 -0.91 -1.77 -14.49
C LEU A 80 -0.42 -1.57 -13.06
N THR A 81 0.87 -1.26 -12.87
CA THR A 81 1.44 -0.95 -11.55
C THR A 81 0.79 0.30 -10.97
N GLU A 82 0.66 1.37 -11.74
CA GLU A 82 0.00 2.61 -11.30
C GLU A 82 -1.46 2.35 -10.88
N LYS A 83 -2.22 1.60 -11.67
CA LYS A 83 -3.60 1.20 -11.34
C LYS A 83 -3.67 0.34 -10.09
N THR A 84 -2.73 -0.58 -9.91
CA THR A 84 -2.66 -1.44 -8.73
C THR A 84 -2.37 -0.61 -7.49
N ASP A 85 -1.37 0.28 -7.56
CA ASP A 85 -0.99 1.16 -6.46
C ASP A 85 -2.14 2.09 -6.05
N ALA A 86 -2.84 2.66 -7.04
CA ALA A 86 -4.02 3.49 -6.80
C ALA A 86 -5.15 2.70 -6.11
N THR A 87 -5.36 1.44 -6.52
CA THR A 87 -6.38 0.56 -5.93
C THR A 87 -6.01 0.19 -4.50
N VAL A 88 -4.74 -0.16 -4.25
CA VAL A 88 -4.24 -0.47 -2.90
C VAL A 88 -4.38 0.75 -1.98
N ALA A 89 -4.00 1.94 -2.45
CA ALA A 89 -4.15 3.18 -1.68
C ALA A 89 -5.61 3.51 -1.36
N PHE A 90 -6.53 3.27 -2.31
CA PHE A 90 -7.96 3.45 -2.09
C PHE A 90 -8.50 2.47 -1.03
N VAL A 91 -8.20 1.18 -1.16
CA VAL A 91 -8.62 0.16 -0.19
C VAL A 91 -8.10 0.49 1.21
N GLN A 92 -6.83 0.90 1.31
CA GLN A 92 -6.22 1.29 2.57
C GLN A 92 -6.97 2.46 3.22
N ARG A 93 -7.30 3.51 2.45
CA ARG A 93 -8.07 4.66 2.94
C ARG A 93 -9.47 4.26 3.41
N VAL A 94 -10.17 3.41 2.66
CA VAL A 94 -11.52 2.94 3.02
C VAL A 94 -11.48 2.10 4.30
N LEU A 95 -10.48 1.24 4.47
CA LEU A 95 -10.29 0.45 5.68
C LEU A 95 -10.04 1.35 6.90
N GLU A 96 -9.17 2.35 6.77
CA GLU A 96 -8.88 3.32 7.83
C GLU A 96 -10.13 4.12 8.25
N GLU A 97 -10.93 4.57 7.27
CA GLU A 97 -12.18 5.26 7.53
C GLU A 97 -13.19 4.37 8.27
N HIS A 98 -13.35 3.13 7.81
CA HIS A 98 -14.26 2.18 8.43
C HIS A 98 -13.84 1.80 9.86
N GLU A 99 -12.54 1.60 10.11
CA GLU A 99 -12.03 1.41 11.46
C GLU A 99 -12.31 2.61 12.37
N GLY A 100 -12.10 3.83 11.85
CA GLY A 100 -12.43 5.07 12.55
C GLY A 100 -13.90 5.13 12.96
N GLN A 101 -14.80 4.85 12.01
CA GLN A 101 -16.24 4.81 12.26
C GLN A 101 -16.63 3.74 13.28
N GLN A 102 -16.04 2.54 13.22
CA GLN A 102 -16.30 1.50 14.21
C GLN A 102 -15.84 1.88 15.61
N ARG A 103 -14.69 2.53 15.75
CA ARG A 103 -14.19 3.02 17.05
C ARG A 103 -15.16 4.04 17.65
N LEU A 104 -15.66 4.98 16.84
CA LEU A 104 -16.67 5.96 17.26
C LEU A 104 -17.98 5.30 17.65
N ALA A 105 -18.48 4.36 16.85
CA ALA A 105 -19.71 3.62 17.15
C ALA A 105 -19.61 2.85 18.47
N ARG A 106 -18.50 2.15 18.71
CA ARG A 106 -18.25 1.43 19.98
C ARG A 106 -18.16 2.38 21.17
N SER A 107 -17.54 3.55 21.00
CA SER A 107 -17.48 4.58 22.05
C SER A 107 -18.86 5.12 22.38
N ASN A 108 -19.65 5.46 21.36
CA ASN A 108 -21.04 5.93 21.53
C ASN A 108 -21.93 4.87 22.19
N GLN A 109 -21.77 3.60 21.83
CA GLN A 109 -22.52 2.50 22.43
C GLN A 109 -22.19 2.33 23.91
N ARG A 110 -20.91 2.48 24.32
CA ARG A 110 -20.50 2.45 25.72
C ARG A 110 -21.09 3.61 26.53
N LEU A 111 -21.12 4.81 25.94
CA LEU A 111 -21.74 5.98 26.56
C LEU A 111 -23.26 5.80 26.72
N ALA A 112 -23.94 5.30 25.68
CA ALA A 112 -25.38 5.00 25.74
C ALA A 112 -25.74 3.88 26.74
N SER A 113 -24.79 3.00 27.04
CA SER A 113 -24.97 1.87 27.96
C SER A 113 -24.62 2.23 29.42
N THR A 114 -24.06 3.42 29.67
CA THR A 114 -23.75 3.87 31.03
C THR A 114 -25.03 4.47 31.62
N PRO A 115 -25.59 3.91 32.70
CA PRO A 115 -26.73 4.52 33.39
C PRO A 115 -26.40 5.96 33.78
N ASP A 116 -27.38 6.85 33.67
CA ASP A 116 -27.21 8.25 34.07
C ASP A 116 -26.82 8.29 35.56
N PRO A 117 -25.59 8.69 35.92
CA PRO A 117 -25.11 8.65 37.29
C PRO A 117 -25.95 9.52 38.22
N ILE A 118 -26.59 10.57 37.69
CA ILE A 118 -27.50 11.42 38.47
C ILE A 118 -28.74 10.63 38.88
N ARG A 119 -29.30 9.80 37.99
CA ARG A 119 -30.46 8.94 38.31
C ARG A 119 -30.10 7.89 39.35
N GLU A 120 -28.91 7.30 39.28
CA GLU A 120 -28.48 6.33 40.28
C GLU A 120 -28.31 6.97 41.67
N ILE A 121 -27.72 8.17 41.73
CA ILE A 121 -27.58 8.92 42.98
C ILE A 121 -28.96 9.27 43.54
N GLN A 122 -29.88 9.76 42.71
CA GLN A 122 -31.25 10.08 43.11
C GLN A 122 -31.98 8.83 43.65
N ALA A 123 -31.87 7.69 42.98
CA ALA A 123 -32.48 6.44 43.45
C ALA A 123 -31.94 6.00 44.82
N ARG A 124 -30.63 6.15 45.04
CA ARG A 124 -30.02 5.85 46.35
C ARG A 124 -30.50 6.80 47.44
N VAL A 125 -30.57 8.10 47.14
CA VAL A 125 -31.12 9.12 48.06
C VAL A 125 -32.57 8.78 48.43
N ASP A 126 -33.40 8.45 47.43
CA ASP A 126 -34.80 8.05 47.64
C ASP A 126 -34.92 6.80 48.51
N GLN A 127 -34.07 5.80 48.30
CA GLN A 127 -34.05 4.56 49.07
C GLN A 127 -33.66 4.83 50.55
N THR A 128 -32.65 5.67 50.77
CA THR A 128 -32.21 6.02 52.12
C THR A 128 -33.29 6.81 52.87
N ALA A 129 -33.86 7.84 52.23
CA ALA A 129 -34.93 8.64 52.82
C ALA A 129 -36.17 7.80 53.14
N PHE A 130 -36.57 6.88 52.25
CA PHE A 130 -37.65 5.93 52.51
C PHE A 130 -37.37 5.05 53.73
N SER A 131 -36.15 4.51 53.85
CA SER A 131 -35.80 3.59 54.95
C SER A 131 -35.84 4.31 56.30
N MET A 132 -35.38 5.57 56.36
CA MET A 132 -35.46 6.38 57.57
C MET A 132 -36.90 6.76 57.93
N LEU A 133 -37.72 7.10 56.93
CA LEU A 133 -39.15 7.36 57.14
C LEU A 133 -39.85 6.12 57.72
N TYR A 134 -39.56 4.93 57.17
CA TYR A 134 -40.12 3.67 57.66
C TYR A 134 -39.73 3.40 59.13
N GLN A 135 -38.48 3.70 59.50
CA GLN A 135 -38.03 3.58 60.89
C GLN A 135 -38.81 4.53 61.82
N ALA A 136 -39.06 5.77 61.40
CA ALA A 136 -39.87 6.73 62.15
C ALA A 136 -41.32 6.24 62.31
N ASP A 137 -41.92 5.71 61.23
CA ASP A 137 -43.25 5.09 61.24
C ASP A 137 -43.33 3.91 62.22
N MET A 138 -42.29 3.09 62.28
CA MET A 138 -42.19 1.96 63.22
C MET A 138 -42.12 2.43 64.68
N LEU A 139 -41.29 3.44 64.98
CA LEU A 139 -41.20 4.04 66.31
C LEU A 139 -42.56 4.56 66.79
N TYR A 140 -43.30 5.20 65.89
CA TYR A 140 -44.62 5.73 66.19
C TYR A 140 -45.67 4.63 66.37
N LYS A 141 -45.85 3.76 65.37
CA LYS A 141 -46.99 2.83 65.30
C LYS A 141 -46.79 1.56 66.11
N GLN A 142 -45.57 1.05 66.18
CA GLN A 142 -45.30 -0.25 66.81
C GLN A 142 -44.78 -0.10 68.24
N LEU A 143 -43.97 0.92 68.48
CA LEU A 143 -43.31 1.13 69.77
C LEU A 143 -43.98 2.21 70.62
N ASN A 144 -44.96 2.94 70.07
CA ASN A 144 -45.64 4.08 70.72
C ASN A 144 -44.66 5.15 71.25
N LEU A 145 -43.46 5.23 70.68
CA LEU A 145 -42.42 6.19 71.04
C LEU A 145 -42.59 7.47 70.23
N THR A 146 -43.61 8.26 70.59
CA THR A 146 -44.03 9.45 69.83
C THR A 146 -42.91 10.49 69.68
N ASP A 147 -42.22 10.83 70.77
CA ASP A 147 -41.16 11.86 70.74
C ASP A 147 -39.97 11.40 69.89
N SER A 148 -39.55 10.13 70.02
CA SER A 148 -38.49 9.54 69.20
C SER A 148 -38.87 9.44 67.72
N ALA A 149 -40.15 9.20 67.42
CA ALA A 149 -40.64 9.19 66.05
C ALA A 149 -40.59 10.61 65.44
N ILE A 150 -41.00 11.64 66.17
CA ILE A 150 -40.91 13.04 65.72
C ILE A 150 -39.45 13.41 65.44
N GLU A 151 -38.52 13.05 66.33
CA GLU A 151 -37.08 13.27 66.10
C GLU A 151 -36.59 12.56 64.83
N ALA A 152 -36.99 11.32 64.62
CA ALA A 152 -36.63 10.56 63.42
C ALA A 152 -37.22 11.17 62.13
N TYR A 153 -38.47 11.64 62.16
CA TYR A 153 -39.07 12.37 61.05
C TYR A 153 -38.34 13.68 60.74
N ASN A 154 -38.00 14.46 61.77
CA ASN A 154 -37.22 15.69 61.60
C ASN A 154 -35.86 15.41 60.95
N ARG A 155 -35.23 14.29 61.29
CA ARG A 155 -33.97 13.88 60.66
C ARG A 155 -34.11 13.59 59.16
N VAL A 156 -35.24 13.00 58.72
CA VAL A 156 -35.53 12.83 57.29
C VAL A 156 -35.67 14.18 56.59
N ILE A 157 -36.36 15.13 57.23
CA ILE A 157 -36.58 16.47 56.68
C ILE A 157 -35.26 17.25 56.57
N GLU A 158 -34.40 17.15 57.58
CA GLU A 158 -33.09 17.83 57.59
C GLU A 158 -32.14 17.25 56.54
N MET A 159 -32.06 15.92 56.44
CA MET A 159 -31.12 15.26 55.52
C MET A 159 -31.59 15.28 54.06
N PHE A 160 -32.91 15.34 53.83
CA PHE A 160 -33.48 15.23 52.48
C PHE A 160 -34.59 16.28 52.24
N PRO A 161 -34.29 17.59 52.37
CA PRO A 161 -35.30 18.65 52.45
C PRO A 161 -36.21 18.75 51.21
N ASP A 162 -35.69 18.38 50.03
CA ASP A 162 -36.39 18.46 48.75
C ASP A 162 -36.92 17.09 48.26
N ASN A 163 -36.86 16.05 49.11
CA ASN A 163 -37.31 14.71 48.76
C ASN A 163 -38.81 14.51 49.09
N ARG A 164 -39.52 13.73 48.28
CA ARG A 164 -40.93 13.36 48.52
C ARG A 164 -41.18 12.74 49.91
N TRP A 165 -40.20 12.03 50.45
CA TRP A 165 -40.31 11.40 51.77
C TRP A 165 -40.19 12.40 52.92
N ALA A 166 -39.48 13.51 52.74
CA ALA A 166 -39.46 14.60 53.71
C ALA A 166 -40.81 15.30 53.78
N GLU A 167 -41.50 15.47 52.66
CA GLU A 167 -42.87 15.99 52.66
C GLU A 167 -43.83 15.05 53.40
N THR A 168 -43.68 13.73 53.19
CA THR A 168 -44.43 12.74 53.95
C THR A 168 -44.12 12.83 55.46
N ALA A 169 -42.86 13.01 55.84
CA ALA A 169 -42.46 13.18 57.23
C ALA A 169 -43.10 14.43 57.87
N ARG A 170 -43.12 15.57 57.16
CA ARG A 170 -43.81 16.80 57.61
C ARG A 170 -45.29 16.55 57.85
N GLN A 171 -45.94 15.86 56.92
CA GLN A 171 -47.35 15.50 57.06
C GLN A 171 -47.58 14.60 58.29
N ARG A 172 -46.71 13.61 58.53
CA ARG A 172 -46.82 12.73 59.70
C ARG A 172 -46.66 13.48 61.02
N ILE A 173 -45.70 14.39 61.13
CA ILE A 173 -45.54 15.22 62.33
C ILE A 173 -46.81 16.02 62.59
N LYS A 174 -47.36 16.65 61.55
CA LYS A 174 -48.62 17.41 61.66
C LYS A 174 -49.78 16.53 62.13
N GLU A 175 -49.92 15.32 61.58
CA GLU A 175 -50.95 14.35 62.01
C GLU A 175 -50.78 13.96 63.48
N ILE A 176 -49.54 13.84 63.98
CA ILE A 176 -49.25 13.50 65.37
C ILE A 176 -49.58 14.69 66.30
N GLU A 177 -49.24 15.91 65.91
CA GLU A 177 -49.52 17.13 66.67
C GLU A 177 -51.02 17.44 66.74
N GLU A 178 -51.75 17.17 65.65
CA GLU A 178 -53.20 17.36 65.57
C GLU A 178 -53.99 16.26 66.31
N GLN A 179 -53.37 15.12 66.61
CA GLN A 179 -53.97 14.10 67.47
C GLN A 179 -53.79 14.49 68.94
N PRO A 180 -54.85 14.88 69.67
CA PRO A 180 -54.73 15.13 71.10
C PRO A 180 -54.29 13.85 71.81
N LYS A 181 -53.42 13.99 72.83
CA LYS A 181 -52.93 12.93 73.74
C LYS A 181 -54.08 12.29 74.52
N THR A 182 -55.01 11.62 73.87
CA THR A 182 -56.17 10.98 74.49
C THR A 182 -56.20 9.51 74.13
N LYS A 183 -55.38 8.74 74.85
CA LYS A 183 -55.64 7.33 75.27
C LYS A 183 -54.46 6.82 76.12
N VAL A 184 -54.20 7.47 77.25
CA VAL A 184 -53.70 6.78 78.43
C VAL A 184 -54.81 6.88 79.46
N LYS A 185 -55.86 6.09 79.25
CA LYS A 185 -56.89 5.87 80.24
C LYS A 185 -56.23 5.01 81.32
N GLY A 186 -55.95 5.61 82.47
CA GLY A 186 -55.84 4.84 83.69
C GLY A 186 -57.14 4.08 83.87
N ASP A 187 -57.03 2.77 84.02
CA ASP A 187 -58.05 1.88 84.57
C ASP A 187 -57.39 0.50 84.64
N VAL A 188 -56.61 0.24 85.68
CA VAL A 188 -56.70 -1.02 86.41
C VAL A 188 -56.51 -0.68 87.88
N SER A 189 -57.61 -0.92 88.62
CA SER A 189 -57.72 -0.85 90.08
C SER A 189 -56.84 -1.86 90.80
#